data_AF-A0A132NJG4-F1
#
_entry.id   AF-A0A132NJG4-F1
#
_cell.length_a   1.000
_cell.length_b   1.000
_cell.length_c   1.000
_cell.angle_alpha   90.00
_cell.angle_beta   90.00
_cell.angle_gamma   90.00
#
_symmetry.space_group_name_H-M   'P 1'
#
loop_
_entity.id
_entity.type
_entity.pdbx_description
1 polymer ?
#
loop_
_entity_poly.entity_id
_entity_poly.type
_entity_poly.pdbx_seq_one_letter_code
_entity_poly.pdbx_strand_id
1 'polypeptide(L)'
;MSTFRYGPWRGGPDPLEPPYDVAAALDEIGDAVLDGTSPRQALQELLQRGPQGMAGLNELRRRIRERQREVRRSGRLDGTLEQVR
;
A
#
# COMPACT_ATOMS: atom_id res chain seq x y z
N MET A 1 -21.36 7.63 -22.34
CA MET A 1 -20.18 8.22 -21.66
C MET A 1 -20.60 8.54 -20.24
N SER A 2 -20.02 7.91 -19.22
CA SER A 2 -20.41 8.19 -17.83
C SER A 2 -19.80 9.53 -17.39
N THR A 3 -20.66 10.44 -16.95
CA THR A 3 -20.27 11.79 -16.52
C THR A 3 -19.82 11.73 -15.06
N PHE A 4 -18.55 12.05 -14.79
CA PHE A 4 -18.07 12.22 -13.42
C PHE A 4 -18.61 13.53 -12.84
N ARG A 5 -19.28 13.47 -11.68
CA ARG A 5 -19.79 14.63 -10.97
C ARG A 5 -18.93 14.87 -9.74
N TYR A 6 -18.16 15.95 -9.73
CA TYR A 6 -17.38 16.37 -8.57
C TYR A 6 -18.29 17.10 -7.57
N GLY A 7 -18.23 16.70 -6.30
CA GLY A 7 -18.93 17.34 -5.19
C GLY A 7 -17.98 18.17 -4.33
N PRO A 8 -18.50 19.08 -3.50
CA PRO A 8 -17.69 19.87 -2.58
C PRO A 8 -16.91 18.97 -1.62
N TRP A 9 -15.63 19.31 -1.40
CA TRP A 9 -14.75 18.62 -0.47
C TRP A 9 -15.30 18.71 0.96
N ARG A 10 -15.50 17.56 1.61
CA ARG A 10 -16.12 17.46 2.94
C ARG A 10 -15.14 17.37 4.12
N GLY A 11 -13.86 17.67 3.91
CA GLY A 11 -12.84 17.50 4.95
C GLY A 11 -12.61 16.01 5.23
N GLY A 12 -11.62 15.44 4.55
CA GLY A 12 -11.07 14.14 4.95
C GLY A 12 -10.15 14.29 6.16
N PRO A 13 -9.60 13.18 6.68
CA PRO A 13 -8.48 13.21 7.62
C PRO A 13 -7.40 14.20 7.15
N ASP A 14 -6.75 14.89 8.09
CA ASP A 14 -5.70 15.86 7.76
C ASP A 14 -4.65 15.17 6.86
N PRO A 15 -4.44 15.63 5.61
CA PRO A 15 -3.47 15.03 4.71
C PRO A 15 -2.02 15.17 5.22
N LEU A 16 -1.79 16.03 6.20
CA LEU A 16 -0.51 16.26 6.88
C LEU A 16 -0.43 15.62 8.27
N GLU A 17 -1.49 14.96 8.75
CA GLU A 17 -1.40 14.14 9.96
C GLU A 17 -0.31 13.11 9.72
N PRO A 18 0.75 13.04 10.56
CA PRO A 18 1.87 12.14 10.33
C PRO A 18 1.33 10.73 10.18
N PRO A 19 1.32 10.16 8.96
CA PRO A 19 0.59 8.93 8.75
C PRO A 19 1.27 7.78 9.50
N TYR A 20 2.58 7.93 9.75
CA TYR A 20 3.38 7.06 10.58
C TYR A 20 4.27 7.84 11.54
N ASP A 21 4.54 7.22 12.68
CA ASP A 21 5.52 7.70 13.65
C ASP A 21 6.95 7.41 13.14
N VAL A 22 7.63 8.46 12.70
CA VAL A 22 9.02 8.38 12.23
C VAL A 22 9.97 8.03 13.37
N ALA A 23 9.69 8.47 14.60
CA ALA A 23 10.56 8.21 15.76
C ALA A 23 10.55 6.71 16.09
N ALA A 24 9.38 6.09 16.15
CA ALA A 24 9.25 4.65 16.35
C ALA A 24 9.98 3.83 15.26
N ALA A 25 9.95 4.29 14.00
CA ALA A 25 10.67 3.65 12.91
C ALA A 25 12.20 3.79 13.04
N LEU A 26 12.67 4.92 13.55
CA LEU A 26 14.09 5.14 13.83
C LEU A 26 14.56 4.30 15.04
N ASP A 27 13.73 4.15 16.06
CA ASP A 27 14.01 3.29 17.21
C ASP A 27 14.16 1.82 16.78
N GLU A 28 13.27 1.29 15.93
CA GLU A 28 13.37 -0.09 15.41
C GLU A 28 14.66 -0.32 14.59
N ILE A 29 15.06 0.67 13.78
CA ILE A 29 16.35 0.62 13.06
C ILE A 29 17.51 0.67 14.06
N GLY A 30 17.41 1.51 15.09
CA GLY A 30 18.40 1.63 16.16
C GLY A 30 18.62 0.30 16.87
N ASP A 31 17.55 -0.34 17.31
CA ASP A 31 17.59 -1.66 17.96
C ASP A 31 18.26 -2.70 17.05
N ALA A 32 17.86 -2.78 15.77
CA ALA A 32 18.45 -3.73 14.83
C ALA A 32 19.96 -3.50 14.60
N VAL A 33 20.40 -2.24 14.61
CA VAL A 33 21.82 -1.87 14.48
C VAL A 33 22.60 -2.21 15.75
N LEU A 34 22.01 -1.97 16.92
CA LEU A 34 22.60 -2.37 18.20
C LEU A 34 22.72 -3.90 18.32
N ASP A 35 21.81 -4.65 17.70
CA ASP A 35 21.86 -6.11 17.56
C ASP A 35 22.89 -6.60 16.52
N GLY A 36 23.62 -5.69 15.88
CA GLY A 36 24.71 -6.00 14.94
C GLY A 36 24.32 -6.00 13.47
N THR A 37 23.09 -5.61 13.12
CA THR A 37 22.66 -5.47 11.73
C THR A 37 23.27 -4.21 11.10
N SER A 38 23.67 -4.27 9.83
CA SER A 38 24.09 -3.06 9.13
C SER A 38 22.90 -2.08 8.96
N PRO A 39 23.09 -0.75 9.09
CA PRO A 39 21.98 0.22 8.95
C PRO A 39 21.22 0.10 7.62
N ARG A 40 21.93 -0.21 6.53
CA ARG A 40 21.33 -0.43 5.21
C ARG A 40 20.40 -1.64 5.21
N GLN A 41 20.83 -2.74 5.84
CA GLN A 41 20.02 -3.95 5.93
C GLN A 41 18.81 -3.74 6.85
N ALA A 42 18.99 -3.09 8.00
CA ALA A 42 17.89 -2.75 8.92
C ALA A 42 16.81 -1.92 8.22
N LEU A 43 17.21 -0.89 7.47
CA LEU A 43 16.28 -0.10 6.65
C LEU A 43 15.59 -0.95 5.57
N GLN A 44 16.33 -1.82 4.88
CA GLN A 44 15.77 -2.68 3.84
C GLN A 44 14.72 -3.64 4.42
N GLU A 45 14.97 -4.22 5.59
CA GLU A 45 14.03 -5.11 6.27
C GLU A 45 12.80 -4.36 6.78
N LEU A 46 12.99 -3.19 7.40
CA LEU A 46 11.89 -2.31 7.83
C LEU A 46 10.98 -1.97 6.65
N LEU A 47 11.54 -1.59 5.50
CA LEU A 47 10.77 -1.29 4.29
C LEU A 47 10.02 -2.53 3.78
N GLN A 48 10.67 -3.70 3.77
CA GLN A 48 10.05 -4.93 3.30
C GLN A 48 8.90 -5.40 4.19
N ARG A 49 9.08 -5.39 5.52
CA ARG A 49 8.09 -5.80 6.52
C ARG A 49 7.02 -4.74 6.74
N GLY A 50 7.41 -3.48 6.67
CA GLY A 50 6.59 -2.31 6.99
C GLY A 50 6.81 -1.89 8.44
N PRO A 51 6.81 -0.57 8.73
CA PRO A 51 6.81 -0.09 10.10
C PRO A 51 5.50 -0.43 10.80
N GLN A 52 5.50 -0.39 12.14
CA GLN A 52 4.34 -0.74 12.95
C GLN A 52 3.08 0.02 12.49
N GLY A 53 1.98 -0.73 12.29
CA GLY A 53 0.72 -0.17 11.81
C GLY A 53 0.64 0.10 10.31
N MET A 54 1.71 -0.14 9.55
CA MET A 54 1.74 0.05 8.10
C MET A 54 2.12 -1.20 7.31
N ALA A 55 1.57 -1.29 6.10
CA ALA A 55 1.92 -2.34 5.16
C ALA A 55 3.32 -2.11 4.56
N GLY A 56 4.20 -3.09 4.70
CA GLY A 56 5.49 -3.11 4.00
C GLY A 56 5.38 -3.32 2.50
N LEU A 57 6.52 -3.21 1.81
CA LEU A 57 6.59 -3.43 0.36
C LEU A 57 6.12 -4.84 -0.04
N ASN A 58 6.33 -5.84 0.82
CA ASN A 58 5.87 -7.20 0.54
C ASN A 58 4.34 -7.29 0.49
N GLU A 59 3.68 -6.64 1.44
CA GLU A 59 2.23 -6.56 1.52
C GLU A 59 1.64 -5.72 0.37
N LEU A 60 2.26 -4.58 0.06
CA LEU A 60 1.86 -3.75 -1.08
C LEU A 60 1.96 -4.52 -2.41
N ARG A 61 3.07 -5.24 -2.63
CA ARG A 61 3.25 -6.10 -3.80
C ARG A 61 2.19 -7.21 -3.84
N ARG A 62 1.82 -7.79 -2.69
CA ARG A 62 0.75 -8.79 -2.59
C ARG A 62 -0.60 -8.20 -3.03
N ARG A 63 -1.00 -7.06 -2.47
CA ARG A 63 -2.24 -6.37 -2.83
C ARG A 63 -2.30 -5.97 -4.30
N ILE A 64 -1.20 -5.46 -4.87
CA ILE A 64 -1.12 -5.15 -6.31
C ILE A 64 -1.40 -6.40 -7.16
N ARG A 65 -0.79 -7.54 -6.82
CA ARG A 65 -1.01 -8.80 -7.56
C ARG A 65 -2.44 -9.32 -7.43
N GLU A 66 -3.05 -9.19 -6.26
CA GLU A 66 -4.46 -9.53 -6.04
C GLU A 66 -5.37 -8.65 -6.90
N ARG A 67 -5.15 -7.33 -6.86
CA ARG A 67 -5.92 -6.38 -7.67
C ARG A 67 -5.77 -6.62 -9.16
N GLN A 68 -4.57 -6.91 -9.64
CA GLN A 68 -4.32 -7.29 -11.03
C GLN A 68 -5.07 -8.57 -11.43
N ARG A 69 -5.19 -9.56 -10.54
CA ARG A 69 -5.98 -10.78 -10.79
C ARG A 69 -7.47 -10.50 -10.87
N GLU A 70 -7.99 -9.65 -10.00
CA GLU A 70 -9.39 -9.20 -10.03
C GLU A 70 -9.73 -8.50 -11.34
N VAL A 71 -8.92 -7.51 -11.75
CA VAL A 71 -9.13 -6.76 -13.00
C VAL A 71 -9.09 -7.69 -14.20
N ARG A 72 -8.15 -8.65 -14.24
CA ARG A 72 -8.12 -9.66 -15.31
C ARG A 72 -9.32 -10.61 -15.31
N ARG A 73 -9.99 -10.82 -14.17
CA ARG A 73 -11.21 -11.64 -14.10
C ARG A 73 -12.42 -10.82 -14.54
N SER A 74 -12.56 -9.58 -14.08
CA SER A 74 -13.66 -8.69 -14.49
C SER A 74 -13.59 -8.35 -15.98
N GLY A 75 -12.41 -8.02 -16.51
CA GLY A 75 -12.24 -7.72 -17.93
C GLY A 75 -12.40 -8.93 -18.87
N ARG A 76 -12.39 -10.16 -18.33
CA ARG A 76 -12.77 -11.37 -19.09
C ARG A 76 -14.29 -11.60 -19.14
N LEU A 77 -15.05 -10.96 -18.24
CA LEU A 77 -16.52 -11.03 -18.24
C LEU A 77 -17.16 -10.03 -19.21
N ASP A 78 -16.46 -8.94 -19.55
CA ASP A 78 -16.88 -8.03 -20.62
C ASP A 78 -16.91 -8.73 -21.99
N GLY A 79 -16.04 -9.74 -22.22
CA GLY A 79 -16.03 -10.56 -23.44
C GLY A 79 -17.13 -11.63 -23.51
N THR A 80 -17.78 -11.97 -22.39
CA THR A 80 -18.89 -12.93 -22.35
C THR A 80 -20.26 -12.26 -22.44
N LEU A 81 -20.35 -10.94 -22.30
CA LEU A 81 -21.61 -10.19 -22.49
C LEU A 81 -21.87 -9.79 -23.95
N GLU A 82 -20.92 -9.98 -24.87
CA GLU A 82 -21.17 -9.94 -26.32
C GLU A 82 -21.92 -11.19 -26.85
N GLN A 83 -22.13 -12.23 -26.02
CA GLN A 83 -22.87 -13.44 -26.42
C GLN A 83 -24.36 -13.43 -26.06
N VAL A 84 -24.89 -12.34 -25.48
CA VAL A 84 -26.33 -12.23 -25.24
C VAL A 84 -26.88 -11.04 -26.01
N ARG A 85 -27.36 -11.36 -27.22
CA ARG A 85 -28.21 -10.53 -28.08
C ARG A 85 -29.52 -10.18 -27.38
#